data_AF-A0A843F0U8-F1
#
_entry.id   AF-A0A843F0U8-F1
#
_cell.length_a   1.000
_cell.length_b   1.000
_cell.length_c   1.000
_cell.angle_alpha   90.00
_cell.angle_beta   90.00
_cell.angle_gamma   90.00
#
_symmetry.space_group_name_H-M   'P 1'
#
loop_
_entity.id
_entity.type
_entity.pdbx_description
1 polymer ?
#
loop_
_entity_poly.entity_id
_entity_poly.type
_entity_poly.pdbx_seq_one_letter_code
_entity_poly.pdbx_strand_id
1 'polypeptide(L)'
;MEFYITQCIAGFIAFDEDLQIADYKLFTEDEVVSNLIKIEENEILDEEIELINGMKLDSKDEDKIIIETTKRKSQYKELENYENIEVKTPNKGGEHLRSNIDNILEEIGFSKSQDEIIQIYEKLAIYKIKKSSQEEDKLLIQAINSVDDIDESISKLVERIRDWYTIYFPEMDTISSNETYIKLIAESENREDILENYMEHFSEEIEESTGADIEEDDLLMLKSFAESIYSLQKSRKELETYIDTKMEAIAPNLRDLLGSTLGAKLIAHIGSIKRLATYPASVIQIMGAEKAIFRHLKTGERPPKHGLIFQHPSVRGAKWWNRGKIARNLALKITLAVRKDVFSGEYDPSIAEDYLKKVEQIEKENPFPKKTSQKRAKERKAEKDKGKGKSKKYKGSKKNKKNKKKRRK
;
A
#
# COMPACT_ATOMS: atom_id res chain seq x y z
N MET A 1 38.97 10.14 31.18
CA MET A 1 38.07 9.15 31.80
C MET A 1 36.87 8.92 30.89
N GLU A 2 36.56 7.68 30.54
CA GLU A 2 35.40 7.31 29.72
C GLU A 2 34.25 6.78 30.60
N PHE A 3 33.07 7.38 30.45
CA PHE A 3 31.82 6.86 31.01
C PHE A 3 30.97 6.26 29.90
N TYR A 4 30.39 5.09 30.14
CA TYR A 4 29.52 4.39 29.20
C TYR A 4 28.08 4.43 29.71
N ILE A 5 27.23 5.21 29.04
CA ILE A 5 25.80 5.29 29.38
C ILE A 5 25.03 4.34 28.46
N THR A 6 24.15 3.54 29.05
CA THR A 6 23.28 2.60 28.34
C THR A 6 21.88 2.60 28.95
N GLN A 7 20.89 2.26 28.12
CA GLN A 7 19.50 2.10 28.54
C GLN A 7 19.18 0.63 28.83
N CYS A 8 18.26 0.40 29.77
CA CYS A 8 17.71 -0.91 30.12
C CYS A 8 16.20 -0.80 30.39
N ILE A 9 15.55 -1.92 30.74
CA ILE A 9 14.12 -1.92 31.08
C ILE A 9 13.80 -1.08 32.32
N ALA A 10 14.75 -0.98 33.24
CA ALA A 10 14.59 -0.30 34.52
C ALA A 10 14.88 1.21 34.44
N GLY A 11 15.62 1.68 33.44
CA GLY A 11 16.14 3.04 33.42
C GLY A 11 17.43 3.21 32.62
N PHE A 12 18.20 4.24 32.98
CA PHE A 12 19.53 4.51 32.44
C PHE A 12 20.61 4.17 33.45
N ILE A 13 21.70 3.58 32.97
CA ILE A 13 22.85 3.16 33.79
C ILE A 13 24.12 3.72 33.17
N ALA A 14 24.99 4.26 34.00
CA ALA A 14 26.33 4.70 33.64
C ALA A 14 27.38 3.77 34.24
N PHE A 15 28.31 3.32 33.41
CA PHE A 15 29.47 2.53 33.80
C PHE A 15 30.75 3.35 33.66
N ASP A 16 31.72 3.12 34.52
CA ASP A 16 33.08 3.66 34.37
C ASP A 16 33.95 2.82 33.41
N GLU A 17 35.24 3.16 33.31
CA GLU A 17 36.21 2.45 32.46
C GLU A 17 36.42 0.98 32.86
N ASP A 18 36.26 0.66 34.14
CA ASP A 18 36.39 -0.67 34.72
C ASP A 18 35.05 -1.44 34.71
N LEU A 19 34.03 -0.88 34.06
CA LEU A 19 32.67 -1.42 33.94
C LEU A 19 31.96 -1.59 35.29
N GLN A 20 32.34 -0.80 36.30
CA GLN A 20 31.59 -0.68 37.54
C GLN A 20 30.47 0.36 37.38
N ILE A 21 29.38 0.19 38.14
CA ILE A 21 28.25 1.12 38.10
C ILE A 21 28.69 2.44 38.75
N ALA A 22 28.77 3.50 37.94
CA ALA A 22 29.13 4.84 38.38
C ALA A 22 27.92 5.60 38.94
N ASP A 23 26.79 5.53 38.24
CA ASP A 23 25.50 6.08 38.65
C ASP A 23 24.36 5.46 37.82
N TYR A 24 23.12 5.57 38.30
CA TYR A 24 21.94 5.09 37.57
C TYR A 24 20.68 5.89 37.91
N LYS A 25 19.74 5.94 36.97
CA LYS A 25 18.44 6.58 37.13
C LYS A 25 17.34 5.61 36.70
N LEU A 26 16.52 5.19 37.67
CA LEU A 26 15.44 4.24 37.45
C LEU A 26 14.13 4.95 37.12
N PHE A 27 13.32 4.32 36.28
CA PHE A 27 11.94 4.72 36.04
C PHE A 27 11.06 4.33 37.23
N THR A 28 10.02 5.13 37.47
CA THR A 28 8.97 4.73 38.42
C THR A 28 8.17 3.56 37.83
N GLU A 29 7.62 2.69 38.69
CA GLU A 29 6.99 1.44 38.24
C GLU A 29 5.83 1.65 37.25
N ASP A 30 5.05 2.71 37.45
CA ASP A 30 3.91 3.06 36.60
C ASP A 30 4.35 3.69 35.27
N GLU A 31 5.55 4.28 35.22
CA GLU A 31 6.04 5.03 34.06
C GLU A 31 6.99 4.21 33.16
N VAL A 32 7.42 3.02 33.58
CA VAL A 32 8.34 2.17 32.79
C VAL A 32 7.88 2.03 31.34
N VAL A 33 6.62 1.65 31.13
CA VAL A 33 6.09 1.44 29.76
C VAL A 33 6.04 2.76 28.98
N SER A 34 5.58 3.85 29.60
CA SER A 34 5.53 5.16 28.93
C SER A 34 6.92 5.69 28.59
N ASN A 35 7.91 5.52 29.47
CA ASN A 35 9.27 5.98 29.24
C ASN A 35 9.96 5.16 28.16
N LEU A 36 9.75 3.83 28.13
CA LEU A 36 10.22 2.99 27.02
C LEU A 36 9.61 3.39 25.67
N ILE A 37 8.33 3.80 25.65
CA ILE A 37 7.69 4.32 24.43
C ILE A 37 8.35 5.62 23.98
N LYS A 38 8.55 6.59 24.89
CA LYS A 38 9.21 7.87 24.59
C LYS A 38 10.64 7.68 24.06
N ILE A 39 11.38 6.73 24.63
CA ILE A 39 12.72 6.36 24.16
C ILE A 39 12.70 5.89 22.70
N GLU A 40 11.75 5.02 22.32
CA GLU A 40 11.61 4.56 20.94
C GLU A 40 11.21 5.68 19.97
N GLU A 41 10.48 6.68 20.47
CA GLU A 41 10.15 7.90 19.73
C GLU A 41 11.34 8.87 19.60
N ASN A 42 12.51 8.49 20.11
CA ASN A 42 13.75 9.27 20.18
C ASN A 42 13.63 10.55 21.01
N GLU A 43 12.72 10.57 21.98
CA GLU A 43 12.64 11.64 22.98
C GLU A 43 13.74 11.47 24.04
N ILE A 44 14.36 12.58 24.45
CA ILE A 44 15.33 12.59 25.55
C ILE A 44 14.52 12.71 26.85
N LEU A 45 14.74 11.76 27.76
CA LEU A 45 14.05 11.70 29.04
C LEU A 45 14.78 12.52 30.10
N ASP A 46 14.06 13.00 31.10
CA ASP A 46 14.65 13.76 32.21
C ASP A 46 15.66 12.91 32.99
N GLU A 47 15.39 11.62 33.17
CA GLU A 47 16.30 10.66 33.81
C GLU A 47 17.62 10.50 33.03
N GLU A 48 17.57 10.60 31.71
CA GLU A 48 18.77 10.56 30.85
C GLU A 48 19.60 11.84 31.02
N ILE A 49 18.92 12.99 31.03
CA ILE A 49 19.55 14.31 31.20
C ILE A 49 20.20 14.42 32.57
N GLU A 50 19.48 14.04 33.62
CA GLU A 50 20.00 14.05 34.99
C GLU A 50 21.23 13.15 35.13
N LEU A 51 21.21 11.97 34.53
CA LEU A 51 22.35 11.06 34.56
C LEU A 51 23.57 11.67 33.83
N ILE A 52 23.37 12.24 32.65
CA ILE A 52 24.45 12.86 31.86
C ILE A 52 25.05 14.08 32.58
N ASN A 53 24.22 14.94 33.16
CA ASN A 53 24.66 16.14 33.87
C ASN A 53 25.26 15.80 35.24
N GLY A 54 24.84 14.69 35.86
CA GLY A 54 25.37 14.20 37.13
C GLY A 54 26.78 13.63 37.05
N MET A 55 27.27 13.31 35.84
CA MET A 55 28.64 12.81 35.64
C MET A 55 29.68 13.87 36.01
N LYS A 56 30.49 13.57 37.04
CA LYS A 56 31.62 14.41 37.44
C LYS A 56 32.80 14.16 36.50
N LEU A 57 33.07 15.13 35.62
CA LEU A 57 34.23 15.13 34.73
C LEU A 57 35.37 15.89 35.41
N ASP A 58 36.51 15.22 35.62
CA ASP A 58 37.69 15.79 36.27
C ASP A 58 38.50 16.67 35.31
N SER A 59 38.44 16.39 33.99
CA SER A 59 39.12 17.14 32.94
C SER A 59 38.19 17.37 31.75
N LYS A 60 37.74 18.63 31.59
CA LYS A 60 36.77 19.02 30.53
C LYS A 60 37.21 18.69 29.09
N ASP A 61 38.50 18.52 28.83
CA ASP A 61 39.03 18.28 27.48
C ASP A 61 39.41 16.81 27.17
N GLU A 62 39.51 15.92 28.18
CA GLU A 62 39.93 14.52 27.99
C GLU A 62 38.85 13.48 28.35
N ASP A 63 37.87 13.85 29.17
CA ASP A 63 36.81 12.94 29.59
C ASP A 63 35.73 12.79 28.51
N LYS A 64 35.19 11.59 28.34
CA LYS A 64 34.18 11.27 27.32
C LYS A 64 32.99 10.55 27.92
N ILE A 65 31.79 10.93 27.48
CA ILE A 65 30.54 10.27 27.80
C ILE A 65 30.05 9.55 26.53
N ILE A 66 30.17 8.23 26.50
CA ILE A 66 29.80 7.39 25.37
C ILE A 66 28.39 6.85 25.59
N ILE A 67 27.41 7.35 24.85
CA ILE A 67 25.99 6.98 24.99
C ILE A 67 25.60 5.94 23.94
N GLU A 68 25.03 4.82 24.39
CA GLU A 68 24.43 3.81 23.52
C GLU A 68 22.99 4.19 23.16
N THR A 69 22.80 4.85 22.02
CA THR A 69 21.48 5.34 21.58
C THR A 69 21.34 5.38 20.07
N THR A 70 20.09 5.39 19.56
CA THR A 70 19.77 5.69 18.15
C THR A 70 19.63 7.19 17.88
N LYS A 71 19.58 8.00 18.95
CA LYS A 71 19.51 9.46 18.90
C LYS A 71 20.78 10.05 18.27
N ARG A 72 20.65 11.18 17.60
CA ARG A 72 21.81 11.89 17.03
C ARG A 72 22.49 12.73 18.11
N LYS A 73 23.83 12.82 18.09
CA LYS A 73 24.58 13.76 18.96
C LYS A 73 23.96 15.16 18.97
N SER A 74 23.51 15.66 17.81
CA SER A 74 22.89 16.98 17.67
C SER A 74 21.63 17.21 18.52
N GLN A 75 20.97 16.17 19.03
CA GLN A 75 19.81 16.31 19.91
C GLN A 75 20.22 16.68 21.35
N TYR A 76 21.48 16.43 21.73
CA TYR A 76 22.01 16.73 23.07
C TYR A 76 22.67 18.11 23.18
N LYS A 77 22.48 18.99 22.18
CA LYS A 77 23.18 20.28 22.08
C LYS A 77 22.96 21.22 23.28
N GLU A 78 21.83 21.08 23.95
CA GLU A 78 21.44 21.94 25.07
C GLU A 78 22.01 21.45 26.41
N LEU A 79 22.69 20.30 26.44
CA LEU A 79 23.29 19.75 27.65
C LEU A 79 24.63 20.39 27.98
N GLU A 80 24.89 20.55 29.28
CA GLU A 80 26.12 21.17 29.80
C GLU A 80 27.37 20.41 29.37
N ASN A 81 27.28 19.08 29.25
CA ASN A 81 28.38 18.18 28.89
C ASN A 81 28.44 17.84 27.39
N TYR A 82 27.77 18.60 26.51
CA TYR A 82 27.61 18.29 25.07
C TYR A 82 28.92 17.97 24.32
N GLU A 83 29.98 18.73 24.58
CA GLU A 83 31.26 18.58 23.88
C GLU A 83 31.88 17.19 24.12
N ASN A 84 31.72 16.67 25.34
CA ASN A 84 32.24 15.39 25.80
C ASN A 84 31.39 14.19 25.37
N ILE A 85 30.20 14.41 24.77
CA ILE A 85 29.31 13.32 24.36
C ILE A 85 29.76 12.70 23.04
N GLU A 86 29.89 11.38 23.02
CA GLU A 86 30.05 10.55 21.84
C GLU A 86 28.90 9.54 21.76
N VAL A 87 28.24 9.43 20.60
CA VAL A 87 27.18 8.43 20.40
C VAL A 87 27.78 7.22 19.70
N LYS A 88 27.72 6.05 20.35
CA LYS A 88 28.26 4.81 19.80
C LYS A 88 27.37 3.62 20.16
N THR A 89 26.96 2.88 19.14
CA THR A 89 26.01 1.77 19.27
C THR A 89 26.57 0.55 18.51
N PRO A 90 26.96 -0.55 19.19
CA PRO A 90 27.01 -0.76 20.64
C PRO A 90 28.21 -0.06 21.32
N ASN A 91 28.14 0.12 22.65
CA ASN A 91 29.28 0.54 23.48
C ASN A 91 29.67 -0.57 24.49
N LYS A 92 30.80 -0.41 25.20
CA LYS A 92 31.32 -1.42 26.13
C LYS A 92 30.40 -1.64 27.34
N GLY A 93 29.84 -0.56 27.89
CA GLY A 93 28.89 -0.63 29.02
C GLY A 93 27.62 -1.40 28.67
N GLY A 94 27.06 -1.19 27.47
CA GLY A 94 25.89 -1.92 26.99
C GLY A 94 26.18 -3.40 26.71
N GLU A 95 27.37 -3.74 26.20
CA GLU A 95 27.81 -5.14 26.07
C GLU A 95 27.95 -5.83 27.43
N HIS A 96 28.49 -5.12 28.42
CA HIS A 96 28.61 -5.60 29.79
C HIS A 96 27.23 -5.82 30.44
N LEU A 97 26.34 -4.84 30.32
CA LEU A 97 24.96 -4.91 30.79
C LEU A 97 24.22 -6.12 30.20
N ARG A 98 24.28 -6.32 28.88
CA ARG A 98 23.60 -7.45 28.22
C ARG A 98 24.14 -8.81 28.64
N SER A 99 25.42 -8.88 28.99
CA SER A 99 26.07 -10.14 29.40
C SER A 99 25.77 -10.50 30.87
N ASN A 100 25.45 -9.52 31.72
CA ASN A 100 25.26 -9.68 33.16
C ASN A 100 23.94 -9.07 33.65
N ILE A 101 22.89 -9.12 32.82
CA ILE A 101 21.67 -8.35 33.04
C ILE A 101 21.00 -8.66 34.38
N ASP A 102 20.91 -9.94 34.76
CA ASP A 102 20.24 -10.36 35.99
C ASP A 102 20.97 -9.81 37.23
N ASN A 103 22.30 -9.93 37.28
CA ASN A 103 23.12 -9.45 38.39
C ASN A 103 23.05 -7.92 38.53
N ILE A 104 23.12 -7.20 37.41
CA ILE A 104 23.11 -5.72 37.41
C ILE A 104 21.72 -5.20 37.81
N LEU A 105 20.64 -5.84 37.35
CA LEU A 105 19.28 -5.46 37.76
C LEU A 105 19.07 -5.69 39.26
N GLU A 106 19.63 -6.75 39.84
CA GLU A 106 19.62 -6.96 41.30
C GLU A 106 20.43 -5.88 42.03
N GLU A 107 21.62 -5.52 41.54
CA GLU A 107 22.51 -4.53 42.15
C GLU A 107 21.89 -3.13 42.20
N ILE A 108 21.16 -2.72 41.17
CA ILE A 108 20.45 -1.43 41.13
C ILE A 108 19.09 -1.47 41.85
N GLY A 109 18.73 -2.59 42.49
CA GLY A 109 17.47 -2.72 43.24
C GLY A 109 16.22 -2.89 42.37
N PHE A 110 16.38 -3.24 41.09
CA PHE A 110 15.28 -3.58 40.19
C PHE A 110 14.97 -5.09 40.26
N SER A 111 14.53 -5.55 41.43
CA SER A 111 14.25 -6.97 41.70
C SER A 111 12.83 -7.38 41.26
N LYS A 112 12.50 -7.20 39.99
CA LYS A 112 11.22 -7.68 39.43
C LYS A 112 11.31 -9.16 39.09
N SER A 113 10.21 -9.89 39.30
CA SER A 113 10.09 -11.27 38.86
C SER A 113 10.14 -11.35 37.33
N GLN A 114 10.54 -12.51 36.80
CA GLN A 114 10.53 -12.74 35.35
C GLN A 114 9.13 -12.51 34.74
N ASP A 115 8.08 -12.87 35.46
CA ASP A 115 6.69 -12.66 35.02
C ASP A 115 6.32 -11.18 34.90
N GLU A 116 6.77 -10.33 35.84
CA GLU A 116 6.54 -8.88 35.78
C GLU A 116 7.28 -8.22 34.61
N ILE A 117 8.51 -8.67 34.32
CA ILE A 117 9.27 -8.21 33.14
C ILE A 117 8.53 -8.59 31.86
N ILE A 118 8.02 -9.82 31.77
CA ILE A 118 7.21 -10.27 30.63
C ILE A 118 5.97 -9.38 30.47
N GLN A 119 5.26 -9.06 31.56
CA GLN A 119 4.08 -8.19 31.51
C GLN A 119 4.41 -6.78 30.98
N ILE A 120 5.57 -6.22 31.32
CA ILE A 120 6.02 -4.93 30.78
C ILE A 120 6.21 -5.02 29.26
N TYR A 121 6.88 -6.07 28.77
CA TYR A 121 7.06 -6.28 27.34
C TYR A 121 5.74 -6.55 26.61
N GLU A 122 4.80 -7.28 27.22
CA GLU A 122 3.45 -7.49 26.67
C GLU A 122 2.70 -6.17 26.53
N LYS A 123 2.69 -5.32 27.56
CA LYS A 123 2.07 -3.98 27.50
C LYS A 123 2.68 -3.13 26.39
N LEU A 124 4.00 -3.14 26.25
CA LEU A 124 4.71 -2.42 25.20
C LEU A 124 4.38 -2.97 23.80
N ALA A 125 4.29 -4.30 23.65
CA ALA A 125 3.88 -4.93 22.40
C ALA A 125 2.43 -4.58 22.02
N ILE A 126 1.50 -4.62 22.98
CA ILE A 126 0.10 -4.21 22.78
C ILE A 126 0.02 -2.75 22.34
N TYR A 127 0.79 -1.86 22.98
CA TYR A 127 0.87 -0.46 22.59
C TYR A 127 1.33 -0.30 21.14
N LYS A 128 2.40 -1.01 20.74
CA LYS A 128 2.90 -1.00 19.35
C LYS A 128 1.86 -1.48 18.35
N ILE A 129 1.15 -2.56 18.67
CA ILE A 129 0.06 -3.08 17.83
C ILE A 129 -1.06 -2.05 17.69
N LYS A 130 -1.45 -1.41 18.78
CA LYS A 130 -2.49 -0.36 18.79
C LYS A 130 -2.08 0.83 17.93
N LYS A 131 -0.85 1.33 18.10
CA LYS A 131 -0.30 2.44 17.31
C LYS A 131 -0.24 2.11 15.82
N SER A 132 0.21 0.91 15.45
CA SER A 132 0.24 0.47 14.05
C SER A 132 -1.16 0.30 13.46
N SER A 133 -2.16 -0.04 14.28
CA SER A 133 -3.56 -0.21 13.85
C SER A 133 -4.30 1.12 13.68
N GLN A 134 -3.80 2.19 14.30
CA GLN A 134 -4.33 3.55 14.16
C GLN A 134 -3.85 4.27 12.90
N GLU A 135 -2.94 3.68 12.12
CA GLU A 135 -2.52 4.27 10.85
C GLU A 135 -3.71 4.35 9.88
N GLU A 136 -4.09 5.57 9.49
CA GLU A 136 -5.31 5.82 8.70
C GLU A 136 -5.26 5.16 7.31
N ASP A 137 -4.06 4.92 6.78
CA ASP A 137 -3.86 4.23 5.51
C ASP A 137 -4.37 2.77 5.55
N LYS A 138 -4.49 2.13 6.72
CA LYS A 138 -5.03 0.76 6.84
C LYS A 138 -6.51 0.69 6.51
N LEU A 139 -7.31 1.62 7.03
CA LEU A 139 -8.74 1.66 6.76
C LEU A 139 -9.01 1.99 5.29
N LEU A 140 -8.24 2.91 4.72
CA LEU A 140 -8.26 3.21 3.30
C LEU A 140 -7.98 1.96 2.44
N ILE A 141 -6.96 1.17 2.80
CA ILE A 141 -6.61 -0.06 2.08
C ILE A 141 -7.76 -1.07 2.13
N GLN A 142 -8.41 -1.24 3.28
CA GLN A 142 -9.57 -2.12 3.37
C GLN A 142 -10.72 -1.62 2.51
N ALA A 143 -11.02 -0.32 2.55
CA ALA A 143 -12.10 0.26 1.75
C ALA A 143 -11.92 0.05 0.24
N ILE A 144 -10.71 0.27 -0.30
CA ILE A 144 -10.47 0.08 -1.74
C ILE A 144 -10.49 -1.39 -2.16
N ASN A 145 -10.02 -2.31 -1.31
CA ASN A 145 -10.15 -3.75 -1.56
C ASN A 145 -11.62 -4.16 -1.57
N SER A 146 -12.43 -3.65 -0.64
CA SER A 146 -13.88 -3.88 -0.63
C SER A 146 -14.57 -3.37 -1.90
N VAL A 147 -14.14 -2.24 -2.46
CA VAL A 147 -14.64 -1.76 -3.76
C VAL A 147 -14.32 -2.75 -4.87
N ASP A 148 -13.08 -3.27 -4.93
CA ASP A 148 -12.69 -4.27 -5.94
C ASP A 148 -13.51 -5.57 -5.79
N ASP A 149 -13.74 -6.04 -4.55
CA ASP A 149 -14.54 -7.25 -4.27
C ASP A 149 -16.02 -7.05 -4.62
N ILE A 150 -16.58 -5.86 -4.34
CA ILE A 150 -17.95 -5.50 -4.70
C ILE A 150 -18.09 -5.38 -6.23
N ASP A 151 -17.14 -4.75 -6.93
CA ASP A 151 -17.17 -4.62 -8.39
C ASP A 151 -17.13 -6.03 -9.06
N GLU A 152 -16.30 -6.96 -8.56
CA GLU A 152 -16.28 -8.35 -9.05
C GLU A 152 -17.60 -9.09 -8.76
N SER A 153 -18.16 -8.89 -7.57
CA SER A 153 -19.42 -9.52 -7.15
C SER A 153 -20.61 -9.00 -7.97
N ILE A 154 -20.76 -7.69 -8.09
CA ILE A 154 -21.80 -7.04 -8.91
C ILE A 154 -21.73 -7.57 -10.33
N SER A 155 -20.53 -7.65 -10.93
CA SER A 155 -20.37 -8.14 -12.30
C SER A 155 -20.97 -9.54 -12.49
N LYS A 156 -20.67 -10.48 -11.58
CA LYS A 156 -21.19 -11.86 -11.64
C LYS A 156 -22.69 -11.94 -11.34
N LEU A 157 -23.18 -11.15 -10.41
CA LEU A 157 -24.60 -11.13 -10.04
C LEU A 157 -25.45 -10.51 -11.15
N VAL A 158 -24.95 -9.47 -11.82
CA VAL A 158 -25.60 -8.87 -12.99
C VAL A 158 -25.68 -9.87 -14.15
N GLU A 159 -24.61 -10.63 -14.43
CA GLU A 159 -24.66 -11.71 -15.43
C GLU A 159 -25.77 -12.71 -15.08
N ARG A 160 -25.88 -13.12 -13.80
CA ARG A 160 -26.89 -14.08 -13.35
C ARG A 160 -28.32 -13.57 -13.47
N ILE A 161 -28.60 -12.33 -13.06
CA ILE A 161 -29.95 -11.79 -13.12
C ILE A 161 -30.37 -11.45 -14.54
N ARG A 162 -29.44 -11.10 -15.43
CA ARG A 162 -29.74 -10.99 -16.87
C ARG A 162 -30.21 -12.33 -17.43
N ASP A 163 -29.42 -13.39 -17.24
CA ASP A 163 -29.78 -14.74 -17.67
C ASP A 163 -31.16 -15.19 -17.12
N TRP A 164 -31.47 -14.84 -15.88
CA TRP A 164 -32.71 -15.27 -15.21
C TRP A 164 -33.91 -14.44 -15.65
N TYR A 165 -33.79 -13.11 -15.65
CA TYR A 165 -34.89 -12.21 -15.98
C TYR A 165 -35.26 -12.22 -17.47
N THR A 166 -34.31 -12.55 -18.36
CA THR A 166 -34.58 -12.78 -19.80
C THR A 166 -35.63 -13.87 -20.04
N ILE A 167 -35.84 -14.82 -19.11
CA ILE A 167 -36.91 -15.83 -19.25
C ILE A 167 -38.30 -15.15 -19.21
N TYR A 168 -38.45 -14.14 -18.33
CA TYR A 168 -39.69 -13.40 -18.12
C TYR A 168 -39.83 -12.21 -19.08
N PHE A 169 -38.75 -11.46 -19.31
CA PHE A 169 -38.77 -10.28 -20.19
C PHE A 169 -37.49 -10.19 -21.05
N PRO A 170 -37.42 -10.92 -22.18
CA PRO A 170 -36.24 -10.98 -23.04
C PRO A 170 -35.78 -9.64 -23.59
N GLU A 171 -36.74 -8.76 -23.92
CA GLU A 171 -36.48 -7.48 -24.58
C GLU A 171 -35.65 -6.52 -23.70
N MET A 172 -35.65 -6.74 -22.37
CA MET A 172 -34.86 -5.97 -21.40
C MET A 172 -33.35 -6.08 -21.62
N ASP A 173 -32.87 -7.14 -22.29
CA ASP A 173 -31.42 -7.31 -22.54
C ASP A 173 -30.86 -6.24 -23.51
N THR A 174 -31.72 -5.53 -24.24
CA THR A 174 -31.32 -4.38 -25.08
C THR A 174 -30.73 -3.23 -24.25
N ILE A 175 -31.04 -3.15 -22.95
CA ILE A 175 -30.52 -2.13 -22.05
C ILE A 175 -29.04 -2.39 -21.75
N SER A 176 -28.17 -1.56 -22.33
CA SER A 176 -26.72 -1.68 -22.17
C SER A 176 -26.20 -1.32 -20.78
N SER A 177 -26.90 -0.45 -20.05
CA SER A 177 -26.51 -0.02 -18.71
C SER A 177 -26.94 -1.04 -17.66
N ASN A 178 -25.96 -1.69 -17.02
CA ASN A 178 -26.22 -2.64 -15.93
C ASN A 178 -26.86 -1.98 -14.71
N GLU A 179 -26.51 -0.73 -14.41
CA GLU A 179 -27.11 0.01 -13.30
C GLU A 179 -28.59 0.26 -13.55
N THR A 180 -28.93 0.71 -14.77
CA THR A 180 -30.31 0.93 -15.19
C THR A 180 -31.10 -0.38 -15.21
N TYR A 181 -30.53 -1.44 -15.77
CA TYR A 181 -31.16 -2.77 -15.83
C TYR A 181 -31.58 -3.26 -14.44
N ILE A 182 -30.66 -3.22 -13.47
CA ILE A 182 -30.94 -3.64 -12.09
C ILE A 182 -31.97 -2.73 -11.42
N LYS A 183 -31.83 -1.42 -11.60
CA LYS A 183 -32.74 -0.43 -11.01
C LYS A 183 -34.18 -0.65 -11.46
N LEU A 184 -34.40 -0.88 -12.76
CA LEU A 184 -35.73 -1.13 -13.31
C LEU A 184 -36.37 -2.39 -12.72
N ILE A 185 -35.63 -3.50 -12.62
CA ILE A 185 -36.17 -4.73 -11.99
C ILE A 185 -36.49 -4.50 -10.51
N ALA A 186 -35.65 -3.73 -9.79
CA ALA A 186 -35.83 -3.47 -8.37
C ALA A 186 -36.99 -2.51 -8.08
N GLU A 187 -37.26 -1.54 -8.95
CA GLU A 187 -38.28 -0.51 -8.72
C GLU A 187 -39.65 -0.89 -9.32
N SER A 188 -39.68 -1.64 -10.43
CA SER A 188 -40.93 -2.00 -11.10
C SER A 188 -41.67 -3.17 -10.44
N GLU A 189 -42.98 -3.24 -10.69
CA GLU A 189 -43.82 -4.35 -10.23
C GLU A 189 -43.82 -5.53 -11.21
N ASN A 190 -43.95 -5.26 -12.51
CA ASN A 190 -44.02 -6.26 -13.58
C ASN A 190 -43.48 -5.68 -14.89
N ARG A 191 -43.48 -6.48 -15.97
CA ARG A 191 -43.00 -6.02 -17.28
C ARG A 191 -43.90 -4.93 -17.89
N GLU A 192 -45.18 -4.93 -17.60
CA GLU A 192 -46.14 -3.93 -18.09
C GLU A 192 -45.83 -2.55 -17.50
N ASP A 193 -45.51 -2.48 -16.21
CA ASP A 193 -45.05 -1.25 -15.54
C ASP A 193 -43.75 -0.72 -16.17
N ILE A 194 -42.83 -1.62 -16.56
CA ILE A 194 -41.60 -1.23 -17.27
C ILE A 194 -41.93 -0.62 -18.65
N LEU A 195 -42.86 -1.24 -19.39
CA LEU A 195 -43.30 -0.76 -20.70
C LEU A 195 -44.17 0.52 -20.62
N GLU A 196 -44.78 0.83 -19.48
CA GLU A 196 -45.55 2.06 -19.34
C GLU A 196 -44.65 3.24 -18.92
N ASN A 197 -43.78 3.01 -17.93
CA ASN A 197 -43.06 4.08 -17.25
C ASN A 197 -41.61 4.28 -17.73
N TYR A 198 -41.01 3.32 -18.43
CA TYR A 198 -39.57 3.30 -18.69
C TYR A 198 -39.19 2.97 -20.15
N MET A 199 -40.11 3.17 -21.11
CA MET A 199 -39.87 2.89 -22.54
C MET A 199 -38.72 3.66 -23.16
N GLU A 200 -38.39 4.83 -22.61
CA GLU A 200 -37.24 5.65 -23.02
C GLU A 200 -35.88 4.94 -22.92
N HIS A 201 -35.79 3.85 -22.15
CA HIS A 201 -34.57 3.06 -22.02
C HIS A 201 -34.40 1.99 -23.09
N PHE A 202 -35.43 1.75 -23.91
CA PHE A 202 -35.42 0.76 -24.98
C PHE A 202 -35.09 1.41 -26.33
N SER A 203 -34.44 0.65 -27.21
CA SER A 203 -34.05 1.12 -28.55
C SER A 203 -35.16 1.00 -29.59
N GLU A 204 -36.16 0.17 -29.31
CA GLU A 204 -37.29 -0.13 -30.18
C GLU A 204 -38.58 -0.05 -29.36
N GLU A 205 -39.70 0.30 -30.00
CA GLU A 205 -41.01 0.23 -29.36
C GLU A 205 -41.41 -1.23 -29.16
N ILE A 206 -41.77 -1.58 -27.93
CA ILE A 206 -42.18 -2.92 -27.53
C ILE A 206 -43.64 -2.79 -27.11
N GLU A 207 -44.54 -3.29 -27.96
CA GLU A 207 -45.98 -3.29 -27.66
C GLU A 207 -46.38 -4.45 -26.73
N GLU A 208 -45.72 -5.60 -26.88
CA GLU A 208 -45.99 -6.81 -26.09
C GLU A 208 -44.70 -7.63 -25.94
N SER A 209 -44.46 -8.20 -24.75
CA SER A 209 -43.27 -9.02 -24.49
C SER A 209 -43.45 -10.45 -25.00
N THR A 210 -42.38 -11.01 -25.57
CA THR A 210 -42.32 -12.43 -25.99
C THR A 210 -41.90 -13.39 -24.87
N GLY A 211 -41.66 -12.89 -23.66
CA GLY A 211 -41.22 -13.67 -22.52
C GLY A 211 -42.31 -14.54 -21.89
N ALA A 212 -41.90 -15.55 -21.12
CA ALA A 212 -42.82 -16.45 -20.45
C ALA A 212 -43.51 -15.77 -19.27
N ASP A 213 -44.80 -16.05 -19.06
CA ASP A 213 -45.45 -15.77 -17.78
C ASP A 213 -44.84 -16.64 -16.68
N ILE A 214 -44.53 -16.01 -15.54
CA ILE A 214 -44.01 -16.68 -14.35
C ILE A 214 -44.93 -16.39 -13.16
N GLU A 215 -44.83 -17.21 -12.11
CA GLU A 215 -45.63 -17.02 -10.90
C GLU A 215 -45.19 -15.75 -10.13
N GLU A 216 -46.11 -15.14 -9.39
CA GLU A 216 -45.82 -13.93 -8.61
C GLU A 216 -44.70 -14.17 -7.58
N ASP A 217 -44.64 -15.36 -6.98
CA ASP A 217 -43.59 -15.74 -6.03
C ASP A 217 -42.20 -15.76 -6.69
N ASP A 218 -42.10 -16.22 -7.95
CA ASP A 218 -40.85 -16.22 -8.72
C ASP A 218 -40.43 -14.79 -9.10
N LEU A 219 -41.40 -13.94 -9.47
CA LEU A 219 -41.16 -12.54 -9.79
C LEU A 219 -40.69 -11.76 -8.55
N LEU A 220 -41.29 -12.02 -7.39
CA LEU A 220 -40.87 -11.44 -6.11
C LEU A 220 -39.44 -11.83 -5.76
N MET A 221 -39.05 -13.08 -6.03
CA MET A 221 -37.67 -13.55 -5.82
C MET A 221 -36.67 -12.81 -6.73
N LEU A 222 -37.02 -12.62 -8.01
CA LEU A 222 -36.22 -11.84 -8.96
C LEU A 222 -36.06 -10.38 -8.51
N LYS A 223 -37.14 -9.77 -8.02
CA LYS A 223 -37.13 -8.40 -7.49
C LYS A 223 -36.24 -8.28 -6.26
N SER A 224 -36.39 -9.17 -5.27
CA SER A 224 -35.54 -9.18 -4.07
C SER A 224 -34.06 -9.38 -4.41
N PHE A 225 -33.77 -10.20 -5.42
CA PHE A 225 -32.41 -10.38 -5.92
C PHE A 225 -31.87 -9.09 -6.58
N ALA A 226 -32.67 -8.40 -7.40
CA ALA A 226 -32.32 -7.10 -7.99
C ALA A 226 -32.07 -6.03 -6.91
N GLU A 227 -32.93 -5.93 -5.90
CA GLU A 227 -32.79 -5.02 -4.76
C GLU A 227 -31.47 -5.26 -4.02
N SER A 228 -31.08 -6.52 -3.83
CA SER A 228 -29.80 -6.88 -3.21
C SER A 228 -28.61 -6.39 -4.05
N ILE A 229 -28.65 -6.54 -5.37
CA ILE A 229 -27.62 -6.03 -6.29
C ILE A 229 -27.59 -4.50 -6.29
N TYR A 230 -28.76 -3.86 -6.29
CA TYR A 230 -28.88 -2.41 -6.22
C TYR A 230 -28.30 -1.84 -4.92
N SER A 231 -28.55 -2.51 -3.80
CA SER A 231 -27.95 -2.18 -2.50
C SER A 231 -26.42 -2.24 -2.55
N LEU A 232 -25.84 -3.28 -3.18
CA LEU A 232 -24.38 -3.37 -3.39
C LEU A 232 -23.85 -2.22 -4.26
N GLN A 233 -24.56 -1.84 -5.33
CA GLN A 233 -24.20 -0.69 -6.16
C GLN A 233 -24.20 0.62 -5.36
N LYS A 234 -25.15 0.79 -4.44
CA LYS A 234 -25.19 1.94 -3.53
C LYS A 234 -24.03 1.93 -2.54
N SER A 235 -23.78 0.81 -1.86
CA SER A 235 -22.63 0.68 -0.95
C SER A 235 -21.30 0.93 -1.65
N ARG A 236 -21.16 0.53 -2.92
CA ARG A 236 -19.98 0.83 -3.75
C ARG A 236 -19.76 2.33 -3.94
N LYS A 237 -20.82 3.11 -4.17
CA LYS A 237 -20.75 4.59 -4.27
C LYS A 237 -20.40 5.24 -2.94
N GLU A 238 -20.97 4.75 -1.85
CA GLU A 238 -20.67 5.23 -0.49
C GLU A 238 -19.19 5.00 -0.14
N LEU A 239 -18.66 3.82 -0.46
CA LEU A 239 -17.23 3.51 -0.29
C LEU A 239 -16.33 4.39 -1.16
N GLU A 240 -16.71 4.68 -2.40
CA GLU A 240 -15.94 5.58 -3.26
C GLU A 240 -15.87 7.00 -2.67
N THR A 241 -16.98 7.49 -2.12
CA THR A 241 -17.03 8.79 -1.44
C THR A 241 -16.16 8.79 -0.18
N TYR A 242 -16.24 7.72 0.61
CA TYR A 242 -15.40 7.54 1.79
C TYR A 242 -13.90 7.52 1.45
N ILE A 243 -13.53 6.81 0.38
CA ILE A 243 -12.15 6.75 -0.12
C ILE A 243 -11.70 8.14 -0.57
N ASP A 244 -12.55 8.92 -1.24
CA ASP A 244 -12.21 10.28 -1.66
C ASP A 244 -11.90 11.20 -0.47
N THR A 245 -12.76 11.21 0.55
CA THR A 245 -12.54 11.98 1.77
C THR A 245 -11.29 11.53 2.51
N LYS A 246 -11.04 10.22 2.60
CA LYS A 246 -9.82 9.69 3.25
C LYS A 246 -8.57 10.01 2.44
N MET A 247 -8.64 9.98 1.12
CA MET A 247 -7.47 10.33 0.31
C MET A 247 -7.13 11.80 0.38
N GLU A 248 -8.12 12.68 0.49
CA GLU A 248 -7.89 14.12 0.71
C GLU A 248 -7.11 14.38 2.00
N ALA A 249 -7.44 13.66 3.07
CA ALA A 249 -6.74 13.78 4.35
C ALA A 249 -5.33 13.16 4.33
N ILE A 250 -5.17 11.98 3.72
CA ILE A 250 -3.94 11.18 3.79
C ILE A 250 -2.90 11.59 2.73
N ALA A 251 -3.35 11.84 1.50
CA ALA A 251 -2.45 12.10 0.37
C ALA A 251 -3.11 13.03 -0.68
N PRO A 252 -3.28 14.33 -0.37
CA PRO A 252 -3.95 15.27 -1.26
C PRO A 252 -3.21 15.45 -2.60
N ASN A 253 -1.87 15.41 -2.62
CA ASN A 253 -1.11 15.53 -3.87
C ASN A 253 -1.30 14.30 -4.77
N LEU A 254 -1.30 13.10 -4.18
CA LEU A 254 -1.54 11.87 -4.92
C LEU A 254 -2.97 11.81 -5.48
N ARG A 255 -3.96 12.26 -4.68
CA ARG A 255 -5.36 12.38 -5.10
C ARG A 255 -5.51 13.30 -6.30
N ASP A 256 -4.93 14.49 -6.26
CA ASP A 256 -5.00 15.45 -7.36
C ASP A 256 -4.35 14.90 -8.65
N LEU A 257 -3.23 14.18 -8.52
CA LEU A 257 -2.53 13.62 -9.68
C LEU A 257 -3.23 12.41 -10.32
N LEU A 258 -3.84 11.51 -9.53
CA LEU A 258 -4.34 10.21 -10.01
C LEU A 258 -5.85 10.01 -9.88
N GLY A 259 -6.51 10.82 -9.07
CA GLY A 259 -7.81 10.50 -8.48
C GLY A 259 -7.69 9.53 -7.30
N SER A 260 -8.70 9.56 -6.43
CA SER A 260 -8.72 8.83 -5.16
C SER A 260 -8.67 7.31 -5.35
N THR A 261 -9.43 6.78 -6.32
CA THR A 261 -9.52 5.33 -6.56
C THR A 261 -8.17 4.73 -7.01
N LEU A 262 -7.49 5.36 -7.97
CA LEU A 262 -6.19 4.86 -8.45
C LEU A 262 -5.08 5.10 -7.42
N GLY A 263 -5.09 6.23 -6.71
CA GLY A 263 -4.18 6.50 -5.60
C GLY A 263 -4.29 5.46 -4.48
N ALA A 264 -5.52 5.18 -4.04
CA ALA A 264 -5.80 4.16 -3.03
C ALA A 264 -5.35 2.76 -3.49
N LYS A 265 -5.57 2.39 -4.76
CA LYS A 265 -5.10 1.09 -5.30
C LYS A 265 -3.58 0.96 -5.26
N LEU A 266 -2.83 2.02 -5.50
CA LEU A 266 -1.36 1.99 -5.37
C LEU A 266 -0.91 1.81 -3.92
N ILE A 267 -1.57 2.49 -2.98
CA ILE A 267 -1.30 2.34 -1.55
C ILE A 267 -1.62 0.91 -1.09
N ALA A 268 -2.78 0.38 -1.48
CA ALA A 268 -3.21 -0.99 -1.18
C ALA A 268 -2.27 -2.06 -1.74
N HIS A 269 -1.80 -1.88 -2.97
CA HIS A 269 -0.85 -2.81 -3.57
C HIS A 269 0.48 -2.93 -2.78
N ILE A 270 0.90 -1.86 -2.09
CA ILE A 270 2.14 -1.86 -1.28
C ILE A 270 1.87 -2.21 0.20
N GLY A 271 0.70 -1.85 0.71
CA GLY A 271 0.27 -2.07 2.09
C GLY A 271 0.52 -0.89 3.04
N SER A 272 1.12 0.21 2.56
CA SER A 272 1.25 1.47 3.32
C SER A 272 1.71 2.62 2.42
N ILE A 273 1.25 3.84 2.71
CA ILE A 273 1.70 5.05 2.02
C ILE A 273 3.15 5.40 2.34
N LYS A 274 3.60 5.21 3.59
CA LYS A 274 4.99 5.44 3.99
C LYS A 274 5.93 4.54 3.19
N ARG A 275 5.54 3.28 3.02
CA ARG A 275 6.29 2.33 2.19
C ARG A 275 6.27 2.72 0.72
N LEU A 276 5.13 3.20 0.18
CA LEU A 276 5.05 3.74 -1.18
C LEU A 276 6.04 4.89 -1.41
N ALA A 277 6.24 5.79 -0.43
CA ALA A 277 7.19 6.90 -0.53
C ALA A 277 8.65 6.45 -0.74
N THR A 278 9.01 5.28 -0.20
CA THR A 278 10.36 4.70 -0.34
C THR A 278 10.63 4.08 -1.70
N TYR A 279 9.58 3.74 -2.46
CA TYR A 279 9.74 3.05 -3.74
C TYR A 279 10.25 4.00 -4.83
N PRO A 280 11.17 3.54 -5.71
CA PRO A 280 11.60 4.33 -6.84
C PRO A 280 10.51 4.36 -7.94
N ALA A 281 10.50 5.43 -8.73
CA ALA A 281 9.55 5.61 -9.83
C ALA A 281 9.55 4.45 -10.85
N SER A 282 10.69 3.81 -11.07
CA SER A 282 10.80 2.65 -11.98
C SER A 282 9.96 1.45 -11.51
N VAL A 283 9.84 1.24 -10.21
CA VAL A 283 9.01 0.17 -9.64
C VAL A 283 7.54 0.57 -9.67
N ILE A 284 7.20 1.80 -9.28
CA ILE A 284 5.83 2.34 -9.35
C ILE A 284 5.28 2.25 -10.79
N GLN A 285 6.12 2.54 -11.79
CA GLN A 285 5.75 2.48 -13.19
C GLN A 285 5.15 1.12 -13.59
N ILE A 286 5.71 0.03 -13.06
CA ILE A 286 5.42 -1.35 -13.48
C ILE A 286 4.67 -2.15 -12.41
N MET A 287 4.25 -1.50 -11.33
CA MET A 287 3.48 -2.08 -10.22
C MET A 287 2.16 -2.66 -10.68
N GLY A 288 1.80 -3.89 -10.27
CA GLY A 288 0.67 -4.67 -10.79
C GLY A 288 0.94 -5.40 -12.12
N ALA A 289 2.13 -5.22 -12.72
CA ALA A 289 2.58 -5.99 -13.89
C ALA A 289 3.69 -7.00 -13.55
N GLU A 290 3.80 -7.42 -12.28
CA GLU A 290 4.83 -8.31 -11.76
C GLU A 290 4.92 -9.60 -12.57
N LYS A 291 3.78 -10.21 -12.92
CA LYS A 291 3.74 -11.42 -13.76
C LYS A 291 4.43 -11.22 -15.12
N ALA A 292 4.32 -10.03 -15.71
CA ALA A 292 4.98 -9.70 -16.97
C ALA A 292 6.47 -9.36 -16.77
N ILE A 293 6.82 -8.66 -15.69
CA ILE A 293 8.22 -8.38 -15.33
C ILE A 293 8.97 -9.68 -15.07
N PHE A 294 8.43 -10.58 -14.24
CA PHE A 294 9.07 -11.86 -13.93
C PHE A 294 9.23 -12.73 -15.17
N ARG A 295 8.30 -12.64 -16.12
CA ARG A 295 8.44 -13.28 -17.44
C ARG A 295 9.60 -12.68 -18.22
N HIS A 296 9.68 -11.34 -18.31
CA HIS A 296 10.80 -10.64 -18.93
C HIS A 296 12.14 -11.08 -18.33
N LEU A 297 12.27 -11.10 -17.00
CA LEU A 297 13.49 -11.52 -16.31
C LEU A 297 13.86 -12.98 -16.59
N LYS A 298 12.87 -13.88 -16.64
CA LYS A 298 13.09 -15.31 -16.90
C LYS A 298 13.39 -15.65 -18.36
N THR A 299 12.73 -14.98 -19.31
CA THR A 299 12.77 -15.36 -20.73
C THR A 299 13.51 -14.38 -21.63
N GLY A 300 13.83 -13.18 -21.13
CA GLY A 300 14.40 -12.09 -21.92
C GLY A 300 13.43 -11.49 -22.95
N GLU A 301 12.12 -11.70 -22.80
CA GLU A 301 11.06 -11.03 -23.59
C GLU A 301 11.07 -9.51 -23.33
N ARG A 302 10.20 -8.69 -23.93
CA ARG A 302 10.15 -7.25 -23.58
C ARG A 302 9.56 -7.03 -22.18
N PRO A 303 10.10 -6.07 -21.40
CA PRO A 303 9.47 -5.66 -20.14
C PRO A 303 8.13 -4.96 -20.40
N PRO A 304 7.19 -5.00 -19.43
CA PRO A 304 5.98 -4.19 -19.49
C PRO A 304 6.32 -2.70 -19.43
N LYS A 305 5.52 -1.87 -20.09
CA LYS A 305 5.70 -0.41 -20.12
C LYS A 305 5.05 0.31 -18.93
N HIS A 306 4.05 -0.32 -18.34
CA HIS A 306 3.21 0.22 -17.28
C HIS A 306 2.51 -0.94 -16.56
N GLY A 307 2.14 -0.75 -15.31
CA GLY A 307 1.25 -1.64 -14.56
C GLY A 307 -0.10 -0.99 -14.26
N LEU A 308 -0.49 -0.87 -12.98
CA LEU A 308 -1.74 -0.28 -12.50
C LEU A 308 -1.95 1.13 -13.04
N ILE A 309 -0.88 1.92 -13.14
CA ILE A 309 -0.91 3.29 -13.67
C ILE A 309 -1.41 3.40 -15.13
N PHE A 310 -1.59 2.27 -15.83
CA PHE A 310 -2.29 2.23 -17.12
C PHE A 310 -3.76 2.66 -17.02
N GLN A 311 -4.37 2.56 -15.84
CA GLN A 311 -5.75 2.98 -15.63
C GLN A 311 -5.93 4.49 -15.73
N HIS A 312 -4.86 5.28 -15.53
CA HIS A 312 -4.89 6.73 -15.66
C HIS A 312 -5.31 7.18 -17.08
N PRO A 313 -6.27 8.11 -17.24
CA PRO A 313 -6.80 8.52 -18.54
C PRO A 313 -5.73 8.92 -19.55
N SER A 314 -4.76 9.76 -19.15
CA SER A 314 -3.67 10.19 -20.05
C SER A 314 -2.76 9.05 -20.51
N VAL A 315 -2.61 7.97 -19.73
CA VAL A 315 -1.79 6.81 -20.14
C VAL A 315 -2.59 5.89 -21.05
N ARG A 316 -3.85 5.61 -20.70
CA ARG A 316 -4.76 4.77 -21.48
C ARG A 316 -5.04 5.38 -22.86
N GLY A 317 -5.40 6.66 -22.88
CA GLY A 317 -5.71 7.43 -24.09
C GLY A 317 -4.50 7.74 -24.98
N ALA A 318 -3.29 7.72 -24.43
CA ALA A 318 -2.09 8.00 -25.20
C ALA A 318 -1.85 6.99 -26.34
N LYS A 319 -1.34 7.54 -27.45
CA LYS A 319 -0.82 6.78 -28.60
C LYS A 319 0.21 5.74 -28.15
N TRP A 320 0.19 4.53 -28.75
CA TRP A 320 0.99 3.38 -28.27
C TRP A 320 2.51 3.61 -28.23
N TRP A 321 3.03 4.53 -29.04
CA TRP A 321 4.43 4.94 -29.06
C TRP A 321 4.80 5.97 -27.98
N ASN A 322 3.84 6.77 -27.51
CA ASN A 322 4.01 7.77 -26.45
C ASN A 322 3.68 7.24 -25.06
N ARG A 323 2.82 6.22 -24.97
CA ARG A 323 2.35 5.62 -23.72
C ARG A 323 3.46 5.30 -22.70
N GLY A 324 4.59 4.75 -23.16
CA GLY A 324 5.71 4.42 -22.27
C GLY A 324 6.54 5.63 -21.80
N LYS A 325 6.43 6.78 -22.47
CA LYS A 325 7.02 8.04 -21.99
C LYS A 325 6.11 8.69 -20.96
N ILE A 326 4.81 8.75 -21.26
CA ILE A 326 3.80 9.30 -20.37
C ILE A 326 3.73 8.50 -19.07
N ALA A 327 3.68 7.17 -19.13
CA ALA A 327 3.70 6.31 -17.94
C ALA A 327 4.94 6.51 -17.05
N ARG A 328 6.13 6.73 -17.66
CA ARG A 328 7.36 7.01 -16.90
C ARG A 328 7.27 8.37 -16.23
N ASN A 329 6.79 9.39 -16.94
CA ASN A 329 6.60 10.72 -16.38
C ASN A 329 5.59 10.72 -15.23
N LEU A 330 4.48 10.00 -15.41
CA LEU A 330 3.48 9.82 -14.38
C LEU A 330 4.09 9.17 -13.14
N ALA A 331 4.84 8.07 -13.29
CA ALA A 331 5.48 7.41 -12.17
C ALA A 331 6.47 8.31 -11.41
N LEU A 332 7.21 9.18 -12.11
CA LEU A 332 8.09 10.18 -11.48
C LEU A 332 7.30 11.18 -10.64
N LYS A 333 6.19 11.70 -11.17
CA LYS A 333 5.32 12.65 -10.48
C LYS A 333 4.56 11.99 -9.32
N ILE A 334 4.17 10.72 -9.43
CA ILE A 334 3.64 9.92 -8.32
C ILE A 334 4.66 9.83 -7.18
N THR A 335 5.91 9.46 -7.47
CA THR A 335 6.95 9.40 -6.43
C THR A 335 7.14 10.73 -5.73
N LEU A 336 7.10 11.85 -6.48
CA LEU A 336 7.20 13.19 -5.92
C LEU A 336 6.00 13.52 -5.02
N ALA A 337 4.77 13.30 -5.52
CA ALA A 337 3.53 13.54 -4.79
C ALA A 337 3.50 12.77 -3.46
N VAL A 338 3.72 11.45 -3.50
CA VAL A 338 3.69 10.61 -2.30
C VAL A 338 4.74 11.03 -1.28
N ARG A 339 5.94 11.42 -1.72
CA ARG A 339 6.98 11.89 -0.80
C ARG A 339 6.64 13.24 -0.19
N LYS A 340 6.02 14.14 -0.95
CA LYS A 340 5.55 15.43 -0.45
C LYS A 340 4.42 15.21 0.57
N ASP A 341 3.44 14.35 0.26
CA ASP A 341 2.36 13.96 1.17
C ASP A 341 2.91 13.38 2.49
N VAL A 342 3.83 12.41 2.42
CA VAL A 342 4.33 11.70 3.63
C VAL A 342 5.30 12.52 4.47
N PHE A 343 6.22 13.27 3.85
CA PHE A 343 7.31 13.94 4.58
C PHE A 343 7.07 15.44 4.82
N SER A 344 6.24 16.08 4.01
CA SER A 344 5.93 17.52 4.15
C SER A 344 4.51 17.76 4.67
N GLY A 345 3.55 16.90 4.30
CA GLY A 345 2.13 17.10 4.61
C GLY A 345 1.47 18.29 3.88
N GLU A 346 2.22 18.97 3.00
CA GLU A 346 1.75 20.15 2.27
C GLU A 346 1.18 19.78 0.91
N TYR A 347 0.05 20.39 0.56
CA TYR A 347 -0.51 20.31 -0.78
C TYR A 347 0.24 21.25 -1.76
N ASP A 348 0.63 20.69 -2.90
CA ASP A 348 1.39 21.32 -3.97
C ASP A 348 0.74 21.01 -5.35
N PRO A 349 -0.14 21.91 -5.85
CA PRO A 349 -0.83 21.72 -7.12
C PRO A 349 0.12 21.73 -8.33
N SER A 350 1.34 22.26 -8.18
CA SER A 350 2.31 22.33 -9.28
C SER A 350 2.71 20.95 -9.81
N ILE A 351 2.60 19.92 -8.98
CA ILE A 351 2.95 18.54 -9.35
C ILE A 351 2.04 18.03 -10.48
N ALA A 352 0.73 18.23 -10.35
CA ALA A 352 -0.26 17.82 -11.34
C ALA A 352 -0.19 18.70 -12.60
N GLU A 353 -0.05 20.02 -12.43
CA GLU A 353 0.10 20.94 -13.56
C GLU A 353 1.32 20.60 -14.43
N ASP A 354 2.48 20.39 -13.80
CA ASP A 354 3.71 20.01 -14.49
C ASP A 354 3.57 18.69 -15.23
N TYR A 355 2.85 17.73 -14.64
CA TYR A 355 2.58 16.47 -15.29
C TYR A 355 1.80 16.69 -16.59
N LEU A 356 0.71 17.46 -16.54
CA LEU A 356 -0.13 17.76 -17.72
C LEU A 356 0.66 18.51 -18.80
N LYS A 357 1.40 19.57 -18.43
CA LYS A 357 2.29 20.32 -19.35
C LYS A 357 3.26 19.37 -20.05
N LYS A 358 3.84 18.41 -19.33
CA LYS A 358 4.78 17.44 -19.90
C LYS A 358 4.10 16.40 -20.78
N VAL A 359 2.88 15.98 -20.47
CA VAL A 359 2.08 15.09 -21.35
C VAL A 359 1.85 15.77 -22.69
N GLU A 360 1.37 17.01 -22.70
CA GLU A 360 1.18 17.77 -23.94
C GLU A 360 2.46 17.92 -24.75
N GLN A 361 3.58 18.25 -24.08
CA GLN A 361 4.88 18.36 -24.72
C GLN A 361 5.28 17.04 -25.40
N ILE A 362 5.12 15.90 -24.71
CA ILE A 362 5.46 14.59 -25.27
C ILE A 362 4.63 14.28 -26.52
N GLU A 363 3.35 14.63 -26.52
CA GLU A 363 2.45 14.41 -27.65
C GLU A 363 2.78 15.31 -28.85
N LYS A 364 3.06 16.60 -28.60
CA LYS A 364 3.48 17.57 -29.63
C LYS A 364 4.83 17.19 -30.26
N GLU A 365 5.80 16.75 -29.46
CA GLU A 365 7.13 16.36 -29.95
C GLU A 365 7.16 14.99 -30.65
N ASN A 366 6.16 14.13 -30.41
CA ASN A 366 6.11 12.78 -30.95
C ASN A 366 4.77 12.51 -31.65
N PRO A 367 4.43 13.28 -32.69
CA PRO A 367 3.15 13.15 -33.39
C PRO A 367 3.06 11.82 -34.15
N PHE A 368 4.20 11.32 -34.62
CA PHE A 368 4.35 10.08 -35.38
C PHE A 368 5.26 9.07 -34.68
N PRO A 369 5.05 7.76 -34.91
CA PRO A 369 5.94 6.74 -34.36
C PRO A 369 7.34 6.88 -34.98
N LYS A 370 8.38 6.96 -34.14
CA LYS A 370 9.77 6.91 -34.63
C LYS A 370 9.97 5.62 -35.45
N LYS A 371 10.53 5.74 -36.66
CA LYS A 371 10.88 4.59 -37.51
C LYS A 371 11.67 3.58 -36.67
N THR A 372 11.25 2.32 -36.72
CA THR A 372 11.89 1.26 -35.93
C THR A 372 13.33 1.15 -36.40
N SER A 373 14.31 1.40 -35.53
CA SER A 373 15.72 1.21 -35.90
C SER A 373 15.95 -0.22 -36.37
N GLN A 374 16.88 -0.45 -37.30
CA GLN A 374 17.19 -1.79 -37.80
C GLN A 374 17.51 -2.77 -36.66
N LYS A 375 18.09 -2.30 -35.55
CA LYS A 375 18.31 -3.06 -34.31
C LYS A 375 17.00 -3.54 -33.67
N ARG A 376 16.01 -2.66 -33.50
CA ARG A 376 14.67 -3.03 -32.99
C ARG A 376 13.90 -3.95 -33.93
N ALA A 377 14.12 -3.86 -35.24
CA ALA A 377 13.54 -4.78 -36.22
C ALA A 377 14.17 -6.18 -36.12
N LYS A 378 15.50 -6.26 -35.92
CA LYS A 378 16.21 -7.53 -35.65
C LYS A 378 15.76 -8.16 -34.33
N GLU A 379 15.60 -7.39 -33.25
CA GLU A 379 15.05 -7.88 -31.97
C GLU A 379 13.63 -8.42 -32.12
N ARG A 380 12.75 -7.73 -32.87
CA ARG A 380 11.38 -8.21 -33.17
C ARG A 380 11.38 -9.52 -33.97
N LYS A 381 12.32 -9.70 -34.91
CA LYS A 381 12.47 -10.97 -35.66
C LYS A 381 12.98 -12.09 -34.75
N ALA A 382 13.99 -11.83 -33.93
CA ALA A 382 14.54 -12.81 -32.98
C ALA A 382 13.51 -13.27 -31.92
N GLU A 383 12.66 -12.36 -31.41
CA GLU A 383 11.55 -12.72 -30.53
C GLU A 383 10.50 -13.62 -31.22
N LYS A 384 10.13 -13.31 -32.47
CA LYS A 384 9.21 -14.13 -33.25
C LYS A 384 9.76 -15.54 -33.50
N ASP A 385 11.06 -15.68 -33.73
CA ASP A 385 11.71 -16.97 -33.94
C ASP A 385 11.86 -17.79 -32.64
N LYS A 386 12.16 -17.14 -31.50
CA LYS A 386 12.16 -17.78 -30.18
C LYS A 386 10.76 -18.28 -29.77
N GLY A 387 9.70 -17.54 -30.10
CA GLY A 387 8.30 -17.94 -29.86
C GLY A 387 7.88 -19.16 -30.69
N LYS A 388 8.30 -19.26 -31.96
CA LYS A 388 8.06 -20.41 -32.82
C LYS A 388 8.82 -21.68 -32.36
N GLY A 389 10.05 -21.51 -31.84
CA GLY A 389 10.83 -22.61 -31.27
C GLY A 389 10.21 -23.23 -30.00
N LYS A 390 9.65 -22.41 -29.11
CA LYS A 390 8.95 -22.88 -27.90
C LYS A 390 7.61 -23.57 -28.22
N SER A 391 6.86 -23.09 -29.22
CA SER A 391 5.61 -23.74 -29.67
C SER A 391 5.84 -25.13 -30.27
N LYS A 392 6.94 -25.33 -31.03
CA LYS A 392 7.35 -26.65 -31.53
C LYS A 392 7.74 -27.61 -30.40
N LYS A 393 8.47 -27.14 -29.37
CA LYS A 393 8.82 -27.94 -28.18
C LYS A 393 7.58 -28.39 -27.37
N TYR A 394 6.58 -27.52 -27.22
CA TYR A 394 5.32 -27.85 -26.53
C TYR A 394 4.42 -28.82 -27.33
N LYS A 395 4.38 -28.72 -28.67
CA LYS A 395 3.68 -29.70 -29.52
C LYS A 395 4.38 -31.06 -29.54
N GLY A 396 5.72 -31.10 -29.51
CA GLY A 396 6.51 -32.32 -29.42
C GLY A 396 6.29 -33.08 -28.10
N SER A 397 6.20 -32.38 -26.97
CA SER A 397 5.95 -33.01 -25.66
C SER A 397 4.53 -33.60 -25.53
N LYS A 398 3.50 -32.94 -26.10
CA LYS A 398 2.14 -33.49 -26.18
C LYS A 398 2.05 -34.72 -27.09
N LYS A 399 2.79 -34.77 -28.20
CA LYS A 399 2.87 -35.96 -29.07
C LYS A 399 3.57 -37.13 -28.37
N ASN A 400 4.66 -36.88 -27.65
CA ASN A 400 5.35 -37.92 -26.86
C ASN A 400 4.53 -38.43 -25.67
N LYS A 401 3.74 -37.58 -24.99
CA LYS A 401 2.79 -38.03 -23.95
C LYS A 401 1.64 -38.87 -24.52
N LYS A 402 1.12 -38.55 -25.71
CA LYS A 402 0.11 -39.38 -26.41
C LYS A 402 0.67 -40.74 -26.85
N ASN A 403 1.91 -40.78 -27.37
CA ASN A 403 2.56 -42.04 -27.76
C ASN A 403 2.94 -42.92 -26.56
N LYS A 404 3.34 -42.35 -25.41
CA LYS A 404 3.55 -43.11 -24.17
C LYS A 404 2.25 -43.70 -23.59
N LYS A 405 1.10 -43.03 -23.77
CA LYS A 405 -0.22 -43.58 -23.38
C LYS A 405 -0.73 -44.68 -24.31
N LYS A 406 -0.41 -44.63 -25.61
CA LYS A 406 -0.77 -45.69 -26.59
C LYS A 406 0.07 -46.97 -26.49
N ARG A 407 1.24 -46.92 -25.86
CA ARG A 407 2.10 -48.10 -25.58
C ARG A 407 1.82 -48.77 -24.22
N ARG A 408 0.84 -48.26 -23.47
CA ARG A 408 0.45 -48.74 -22.12
C ARG A 408 -1.00 -49.26 -22.07
N LYS A 409 -1.67 -49.31 -23.22
CA LYS A 409 -2.78 -50.22 -23.51
C LYS A 409 -2.25 -51.23 -24.50
#